data_AF-A0ABD0REG7-F1
#
_entry.id   AF-A0ABD0REG7-F1
#
_cell.length_a   1.000
_cell.length_b   1.000
_cell.length_c   1.000
_cell.angle_alpha   90.00
_cell.angle_beta   90.00
_cell.angle_gamma   90.00
#
_symmetry.space_group_name_H-M   'P 1'
#
loop_
_entity.id
_entity.type
_entity.pdbx_description
1 polymer ?
#
loop_
_entity_poly.entity_id
_entity_poly.type
_entity_poly.pdbx_seq_one_letter_code
_entity_poly.pdbx_strand_id
1 'polypeptide(L)' 'CDMESYDGEGVTSWQYSWYKDGSADVFSDQQEHTFSPVAEFDEGKYSCYGVERGGSRRSQHSDEVTLTVS' A
#
# COMPACT_ATOMS: atom_id res chain seq x y z
N CYS A 1 -1.59 2.82 -5.22
CA CYS A 1 -0.78 1.60 -5.29
C CYS A 1 -1.27 0.71 -6.40
N ASP A 2 -0.44 0.44 -7.39
CA ASP A 2 -0.81 -0.36 -8.56
C ASP A 2 -0.46 -1.83 -8.30
N MET A 3 -1.48 -2.70 -8.39
CA MET A 3 -1.32 -4.13 -8.11
C MET A 3 -1.41 -4.91 -9.41
N GLU A 4 -0.28 -5.42 -9.86
CA GLU A 4 -0.23 -6.34 -10.98
C GLU A 4 -0.18 -7.78 -10.47
N SER A 5 -1.14 -8.60 -10.90
CA SER A 5 -1.11 -10.04 -10.67
C SER A 5 -0.16 -10.72 -11.66
N TYR A 6 0.68 -11.64 -11.19
CA TYR A 6 1.62 -12.41 -12.02
C TYR A 6 0.96 -13.25 -13.13
N ASP A 7 -0.30 -13.63 -12.95
CA ASP A 7 -0.98 -14.61 -13.81
C ASP A 7 -1.80 -14.01 -14.96
N GLY A 8 -1.80 -12.68 -15.15
CA GLY A 8 -2.60 -12.03 -16.20
C GLY A 8 -4.14 -12.14 -16.03
N GLU A 9 -4.60 -12.96 -15.08
CA GLU A 9 -5.98 -13.00 -14.63
C GLU A 9 -6.23 -11.79 -13.73
N GLY A 10 -6.81 -10.75 -14.32
CA GLY A 10 -7.13 -9.49 -13.65
C GLY A 10 -7.96 -9.72 -12.39
N VAL A 11 -7.29 -9.70 -11.24
CA VAL A 11 -7.96 -9.65 -9.94
C VAL A 11 -8.69 -8.31 -9.90
N THR A 12 -10.01 -8.38 -9.96
CA THR A 12 -10.88 -7.20 -9.96
C THR A 12 -11.12 -6.66 -8.55
N SER A 13 -10.78 -7.44 -7.51
CA SER A 13 -11.04 -7.10 -6.12
C SER A 13 -9.80 -7.29 -5.24
N TRP A 14 -9.05 -6.20 -5.07
CA TRP A 14 -7.93 -6.13 -4.15
C TRP A 14 -8.32 -5.47 -2.83
N GLN A 15 -7.79 -5.99 -1.73
CA GLN A 15 -7.68 -5.28 -0.48
C GLN A 15 -6.27 -4.73 -0.39
N TYR A 16 -6.21 -3.40 -0.34
CA TYR A 16 -4.97 -2.66 -0.23
C TYR A 16 -4.56 -2.61 1.24
N SER A 17 -3.26 -2.62 1.50
CA SER A 17 -2.72 -2.44 2.82
C SER A 17 -1.40 -1.71 2.70
N TRP A 18 -1.35 -0.55 3.33
CA TRP A 18 -0.20 0.31 3.43
C TRP A 18 0.48 0.10 4.77
N TYR A 19 1.80 0.16 4.75
CA TYR A 19 2.65 0.06 5.91
C TYR A 19 3.56 1.28 5.97
N LYS A 20 3.78 1.76 7.18
CA LYS A 20 4.65 2.90 7.46
C LYS A 20 5.85 2.44 8.28
N ASP A 21 7.05 2.87 7.89
CA ASP A 21 8.34 2.63 8.55
C ASP A 21 8.64 1.15 8.84
N GLY A 22 8.20 0.27 7.94
CA GLY A 22 8.35 -1.19 8.12
C GLY A 22 7.52 -1.77 9.26
N SER A 23 6.54 -1.02 9.79
CA SER A 23 5.61 -1.53 10.78
C SER A 23 4.74 -2.64 10.21
N ALA A 24 4.42 -3.64 11.04
CA ALA A 24 3.44 -4.68 10.72
C ALA A 24 2.00 -4.18 10.84
N ASP A 25 1.79 -3.01 11.45
CA ASP A 25 0.48 -2.38 11.57
C ASP A 25 0.06 -1.73 10.25
N VAL A 26 -1.16 -2.05 9.82
CA VAL A 26 -1.74 -1.45 8.62
C VAL A 26 -2.00 0.03 8.89
N PHE A 27 -1.27 0.88 8.16
CA PHE A 27 -1.43 2.33 8.19
C PHE A 27 -2.72 2.77 7.49
N SER A 28 -3.02 2.16 6.35
CA SER A 28 -4.22 2.47 5.54
C SER A 28 -4.59 1.27 4.68
N ASP A 29 -5.88 1.05 4.44
CA ASP A 29 -6.40 0.00 3.58
C ASP A 29 -7.00 0.52 2.26
N GLN A 30 -6.80 1.82 1.99
CA GLN A 30 -7.30 2.50 0.80
C GLN A 30 -6.38 2.27 -0.39
N GLN A 31 -6.92 2.25 -1.61
CA GLN A 31 -6.12 2.14 -2.84
C GLN A 31 -5.16 3.33 -3.01
N GLU A 32 -5.65 4.51 -2.62
CA GLU A 32 -4.92 5.77 -2.62
C GLU A 32 -5.10 6.42 -1.25
N HIS A 33 -4.00 6.91 -0.67
CA HIS A 33 -4.05 7.68 0.56
C HIS A 33 -3.44 9.05 0.28
N THR A 34 -4.27 10.09 0.38
CA THR A 34 -3.86 11.47 0.10
C THR A 34 -3.63 12.20 1.42
N PHE A 35 -2.40 12.65 1.64
CA PHE A 35 -2.06 13.50 2.77
C PHE A 35 -2.49 14.95 2.48
N SER A 36 -3.33 15.53 3.33
CA SER A 36 -3.71 16.95 3.21
C SER A 36 -4.23 17.53 4.54
N PRO A 37 -3.50 18.47 5.18
CA PRO A 37 -2.11 18.86 4.94
C PRO A 37 -1.13 17.77 5.37
N VAL A 38 0.06 17.73 4.76
CA VAL A 38 1.16 16.86 5.20
C VAL A 38 1.83 17.48 6.43
N ALA A 39 1.98 16.71 7.51
CA ALA A 39 2.67 17.14 8.72
C ALA A 39 4.00 16.40 8.89
N GLU A 40 4.93 16.93 9.70
CA GLU A 40 6.21 16.27 10.00
C GLU A 40 6.01 14.86 10.59
N PHE A 41 4.90 14.61 11.30
CA PHE A 41 4.58 13.28 11.80
C PHE A 41 4.21 12.28 10.69
N ASP A 42 3.82 12.75 9.51
CA ASP A 42 3.54 11.91 8.34
C ASP A 42 4.82 11.47 7.64
N GLU A 43 5.98 12.06 7.95
CA GLU A 43 7.25 11.59 7.40
C GLU A 43 7.49 10.12 7.73
N GLY A 44 8.08 9.42 6.78
CA GLY A 44 8.40 8.01 6.93
C GLY A 44 8.44 7.26 5.61
N LYS A 45 8.71 5.97 5.71
CA LYS A 45 8.78 5.05 4.58
C LYS A 45 7.46 4.33 4.38
N TYR A 46 6.87 4.46 3.21
CA TYR A 46 5.61 3.85 2.86
C TYR A 46 5.82 2.73 1.85
N SER A 47 5.26 1.56 2.16
CA SER A 47 5.13 0.47 1.21
C SER A 47 3.70 -0.03 1.22
N CYS A 48 3.27 -0.66 0.14
CA CYS A 48 1.98 -1.31 0.11
C CYS A 48 2.09 -2.72 -0.45
N TYR A 49 1.08 -3.52 -0.17
CA TYR A 49 0.85 -4.80 -0.81
C TYR A 49 -0.65 -5.07 -0.86
N GLY A 50 -1.01 -6.05 -1.67
CA GLY A 50 -2.38 -6.40 -1.98
C GLY A 50 -2.69 -7.83 -1.64
N VAL A 51 -3.89 -8.04 -1.10
CA VAL A 51 -4.47 -9.37 -0.95
C VAL A 51 -5.78 -9.43 -1.70
N GLU A 52 -6.03 -10.53 -2.40
CA GLU A 52 -7.28 -10.77 -3.10
C GLU A 52 -8.42 -10.91 -2.09
N ARG A 53 -9.50 -10.14 -2.27
CA ARG A 53 -10.66 -10.23 -1.37
C ARG A 53 -11.35 -11.57 -1.54
N GLY A 54 -11.43 -12.34 -0.46
CA GLY A 54 -12.09 -13.66 -0.44
C GLY A 54 -11.30 -14.75 -1.16
N GLY A 55 -10.05 -14.47 -1.55
CA GLY A 55 -9.16 -15.41 -2.20
C GLY A 55 -7.85 -15.61 -1.43
N SER A 56 -6.90 -16.25 -2.07
CA SER A 56 -5.58 -16.56 -1.48
C SER A 56 -4.43 -15.87 -2.21
N ARG A 57 -4.71 -15.13 -3.28
CA ARG A 57 -3.68 -14.47 -4.10
C ARG A 57 -3.19 -13.22 -3.37
N ARG A 58 -1.89 -12.98 -3.47
CA ARG A 58 -1.22 -11.80 -2.91
C ARG A 58 -0.40 -11.15 -4.01
N SER A 59 -0.38 -9.82 -4.04
CA SER A 59 0.51 -9.07 -4.92
C SER A 59 1.94 -9.09 -4.35
N GLN A 60 2.89 -8.64 -5.16
CA GLN A 60 4.20 -8.24 -4.64
C GLN A 60 4.05 -6.95 -3.83
N HIS A 61 5.00 -6.71 -2.92
CA HIS A 61 5.14 -5.41 -2.29
C HIS A 61 5.54 -4.37 -3.33
N SER A 62 4.99 -3.16 -3.21
CA SER A 62 5.47 -2.01 -3.97
C SER A 62 6.87 -1.63 -3.54
N ASP A 63 7.53 -0.84 -4.38
CA ASP A 63 8.71 -0.11 -3.95
C ASP A 63 8.38 0.76 -2.73
N GLU A 64 9.37 0.89 -1.85
CA GLU A 64 9.28 1.74 -0.67
C GLU A 64 9.47 3.20 -1.10
N VAL A 65 8.48 4.04 -0.79
CA VAL A 65 8.51 5.48 -1.06
C VAL A 65 8.72 6.23 0.25
N THR A 66 9.68 7.14 0.27
CA THR A 66 9.92 7.99 1.45
C THR A 66 9.17 9.31 1.32
N LEU A 67 8.34 9.63 2.31
CA LEU A 67 7.69 10.93 2.43
C LEU A 67 8.56 11.82 3.32
N THR A 68 8.94 12.99 2.80
CA THR A 68 9.67 14.04 3.52
C THR A 68 8.90 15.35 3.45
N VAL A 69 8.79 16.04 4.56
CA VAL A 69 8.15 17.35 4.72
C VAL A 69 9.26 18.39 4.90
N SER A 70 9.16 19.52 4.19
CA SER A 70 10.18 20.59 4.19
C SER A 70 9.55 21.96 4.35
#